data_AF-A0A956LZY4-F1
#
_entry.id   AF-A0A956LZY4-F1
#
_cell.length_a   1.000
_cell.length_b   1.000
_cell.length_c   1.000
_cell.angle_alpha   90.00
_cell.angle_beta   90.00
_cell.angle_gamma   90.00
#
_symmetry.space_group_name_H-M   'P 1'
#
loop_
_entity.id
_entity.type
_entity.pdbx_description
1 polymer ?
#
loop_
_entity_poly.entity_id
_entity_poly.type
_entity_poly.pdbx_seq_one_letter_code
_entity_poly.pdbx_strand_id
1 'polypeptide(L)'
;MSHREGGEWTGIGKAALLLAASGLLSRILGYGREIILAYFAGVGWQTDAYFAAFVLPDWLNYLLAGSALSIGFLPFYTRALNRGGEAAAARLLGTILGNLGLLVVVLTGVMWWQADRLVRLQFPQFSPEAHGLTVEIVRILLPAQIAFVLGGVLKATLFARGRFGAAALAPLIYNLATILGGVLLYPRLGVKGFAWGVLAGAFLGPFLAPFLDARRDGPIRLLLAPRNRDFLRYLAVA
;
A
#
# COMPACT_ATOMS: atom_id res chain seq x y z
N MET A 1 -43.35 -2.79 -9.93
CA MET A 1 -41.87 -2.66 -9.93
C MET A 1 -41.50 -1.35 -9.25
N SER A 2 -41.34 -1.32 -7.92
CA SER A 2 -40.86 -0.14 -7.16
C SER A 2 -40.73 -0.51 -5.67
N HIS A 3 -39.69 -1.24 -5.27
CA HIS A 3 -39.39 -1.48 -3.83
C HIS A 3 -37.96 -1.95 -3.53
N ARG A 4 -36.93 -1.48 -4.27
CA ARG A 4 -35.51 -1.80 -3.96
C ARG A 4 -34.58 -0.61 -3.78
N GLU A 5 -35.04 0.63 -3.97
CA GLU A 5 -34.14 1.79 -3.92
C GLU A 5 -33.79 2.20 -2.47
N GLY A 6 -34.72 2.10 -1.50
CA GLY A 6 -34.48 2.55 -0.12
C GLY A 6 -33.40 1.79 0.67
N GLY A 7 -33.05 0.57 0.25
CA GLY A 7 -31.98 -0.23 0.89
C GLY A 7 -30.57 0.11 0.40
N GLU A 8 -30.42 0.52 -0.85
CA GLU A 8 -29.13 0.79 -1.49
C GLU A 8 -28.45 2.03 -0.90
N TRP A 9 -29.22 3.10 -0.68
CA TRP A 9 -28.75 4.34 -0.05
C TRP A 9 -28.26 4.12 1.40
N THR A 10 -28.91 3.22 2.15
CA THR A 10 -28.49 2.91 3.53
C THR A 10 -27.20 2.08 3.58
N GLY A 11 -26.96 1.22 2.57
CA GLY A 11 -25.71 0.47 2.43
C GLY A 11 -24.52 1.36 2.07
N ILE A 12 -24.70 2.26 1.09
CA ILE A 12 -23.68 3.23 0.67
C ILE A 12 -23.35 4.20 1.81
N GLY A 13 -24.36 4.70 2.53
CA GLY A 13 -24.17 5.58 3.68
C GLY A 13 -23.37 4.94 4.81
N LYS A 14 -23.65 3.67 5.14
CA LYS A 14 -22.88 2.92 6.15
C LYS A 14 -21.43 2.70 5.73
N ALA A 15 -21.19 2.36 4.46
CA ALA A 15 -19.84 2.19 3.92
C ALA A 15 -19.05 3.51 3.96
N ALA A 16 -19.66 4.61 3.53
CA ALA A 16 -19.05 5.94 3.57
C ALA A 16 -18.71 6.35 5.01
N LEU A 17 -19.64 6.16 5.96
CA LEU A 17 -19.42 6.46 7.37
C LEU A 17 -18.27 5.61 7.96
N LEU A 18 -18.22 4.31 7.65
CA LEU A 18 -17.14 3.42 8.10
C LEU A 18 -15.77 3.90 7.59
N LEU A 19 -15.67 4.20 6.30
CA LEU A 19 -14.42 4.67 5.70
C LEU A 19 -14.02 6.05 6.23
N ALA A 20 -14.97 6.96 6.43
CA ALA A 20 -14.72 8.28 6.99
C ALA A 20 -14.25 8.22 8.44
N ALA A 21 -14.92 7.42 9.28
CA ALA A 21 -14.55 7.21 10.68
C ALA A 21 -13.16 6.57 10.80
N SER A 22 -12.89 5.53 9.98
CA SER A 22 -11.56 4.93 9.88
C SER A 22 -10.50 5.95 9.46
N GLY A 23 -10.79 6.78 8.45
CA GLY A 23 -9.88 7.81 7.98
C GLY A 23 -9.55 8.84 9.06
N LEU A 24 -10.57 9.29 9.82
CA LEU A 24 -10.37 10.20 10.94
C LEU A 24 -9.52 9.56 12.04
N LEU A 25 -9.85 8.33 12.45
CA LEU A 25 -9.10 7.60 13.46
C LEU A 25 -7.65 7.35 13.02
N SER A 26 -7.44 7.02 11.75
CA SER A 26 -6.12 6.88 11.17
C SER A 26 -5.32 8.18 11.22
N ARG A 27 -5.94 9.34 11.02
CA ARG A 27 -5.25 10.63 11.17
C ARG A 27 -4.82 10.87 12.61
N ILE A 28 -5.70 10.59 13.57
CA ILE A 28 -5.38 10.68 15.00
C ILE A 28 -4.19 9.77 15.35
N LEU A 29 -4.21 8.51 14.90
CA LEU A 29 -3.10 7.58 15.10
C LEU A 29 -1.82 8.03 14.40
N GLY A 30 -1.94 8.61 13.20
CA GLY A 30 -0.81 9.17 12.45
C GLY A 30 -0.14 10.33 13.20
N TYR A 31 -0.93 11.24 13.77
CA TYR A 31 -0.40 12.28 14.65
C TYR A 31 0.24 11.69 15.91
N GLY A 32 -0.39 10.68 16.53
CA GLY A 32 0.19 9.97 17.67
C GLY A 32 1.56 9.34 17.35
N ARG A 33 1.70 8.73 16.17
CA ARG A 33 2.97 8.19 15.66
C ARG A 33 4.04 9.27 15.55
N GLU A 34 3.69 10.45 15.03
CA GLU A 34 4.63 11.56 14.88
C GLU A 34 5.07 12.14 16.24
N ILE A 35 4.14 12.27 17.19
CA ILE A 35 4.45 12.66 18.57
C ILE A 35 5.39 11.64 19.23
N ILE A 36 5.12 10.35 19.07
CA ILE A 36 5.96 9.29 19.62
C ILE A 36 7.35 9.32 18.98
N LEU A 37 7.44 9.47 17.66
CA LEU A 37 8.74 9.63 16.98
C LEU A 37 9.52 10.82 17.53
N ALA A 38 8.87 11.98 17.68
CA ALA A 38 9.50 13.17 18.24
C ALA A 38 9.93 12.98 19.70
N TYR A 39 9.16 12.23 20.50
CA TYR A 39 9.53 11.90 21.87
C TYR A 39 10.81 11.05 21.94
N PHE A 40 10.95 10.06 21.06
CA PHE A 40 12.12 9.17 21.06
C PHE A 40 13.35 9.78 20.38
N ALA A 41 13.17 10.37 19.20
CA ALA A 41 14.26 10.82 18.33
C ALA A 41 14.55 12.31 18.42
N GLY A 42 13.64 13.11 18.98
CA GLY A 42 13.74 14.56 18.98
C GLY A 42 13.71 15.16 17.58
N VAL A 43 14.14 16.42 17.49
CA VAL A 43 14.33 17.14 16.22
C VAL A 43 15.82 17.17 15.90
N GLY A 44 16.20 16.68 14.73
CA GLY A 44 17.58 16.65 14.28
C GLY A 44 17.80 15.73 13.08
N TRP A 45 19.08 15.58 12.70
CA TRP A 45 19.48 14.92 11.45
C TRP A 45 18.97 13.48 11.29
N GLN A 46 18.74 12.74 12.38
CA GLN A 46 18.22 11.36 12.33
C GLN A 46 16.73 11.34 11.94
N THR A 47 15.95 12.26 12.48
CA THR A 47 14.53 12.43 12.16
C THR A 47 14.37 12.97 10.74
N ASP A 48 15.24 13.89 10.32
CA ASP A 48 15.30 14.38 8.95
C ASP A 48 15.63 13.26 7.95
N ALA A 49 16.63 12.44 8.27
CA ALA A 49 17.02 11.27 7.48
C ALA A 49 15.87 10.24 7.37
N TYR A 50 15.11 10.04 8.46
CA TYR A 50 13.94 9.17 8.48
C TYR A 50 12.83 9.68 7.56
N PHE A 51 12.46 10.96 7.64
CA PHE A 51 11.43 11.52 6.77
C PHE A 51 11.88 11.58 5.30
N ALA A 52 13.13 11.95 5.03
CA ALA A 52 13.69 11.98 3.69
C ALA A 52 13.67 10.61 3.01
N ALA A 53 13.80 9.52 3.78
CA ALA A 53 13.82 8.16 3.26
C ALA A 53 12.48 7.72 2.63
N PHE A 54 11.37 8.42 2.87
CA PHE A 54 10.08 8.11 2.24
C PHE A 54 10.00 8.59 0.79
N VAL A 55 10.82 9.55 0.38
CA VAL A 55 10.75 10.16 -0.97
C VAL A 55 10.94 9.14 -2.09
N LEU A 56 11.93 8.25 -1.97
CA LEU A 56 12.22 7.24 -3.00
C LEU A 56 11.10 6.18 -3.10
N PRO A 57 10.65 5.56 -2.00
CA PRO A 57 9.45 4.72 -2.02
C PRO A 57 8.21 5.41 -2.60
N ASP A 58 8.03 6.70 -2.33
CA ASP A 58 6.89 7.47 -2.85
C ASP A 58 6.92 7.62 -4.38
N TRP A 59 8.09 7.61 -5.02
CA TRP A 59 8.17 7.57 -6.49
C TRP A 59 7.52 6.31 -7.06
N LEU A 60 7.81 5.14 -6.48
CA LEU A 60 7.14 3.90 -6.88
C LEU A 60 5.65 3.96 -6.59
N ASN A 61 5.27 4.53 -5.44
CA ASN A 61 3.88 4.70 -5.08
C ASN A 61 3.15 5.54 -6.13
N TYR A 62 3.67 6.71 -6.49
CA TYR A 62 3.05 7.57 -7.50
C TYR A 62 3.00 6.91 -8.88
N LEU A 63 4.05 6.20 -9.29
CA LEU A 63 4.10 5.51 -10.59
C LEU A 63 3.19 4.28 -10.68
N LEU A 64 2.93 3.56 -9.58
CA LEU A 64 2.28 2.23 -9.62
C LEU A 64 0.98 2.15 -8.79
N ALA A 65 0.95 2.77 -7.62
CA ALA A 65 -0.20 2.75 -6.71
C ALA A 65 -1.12 3.97 -6.92
N GLY A 66 -0.55 5.14 -7.21
CA GLY A 66 -1.24 6.38 -7.51
C GLY A 66 -1.62 6.55 -8.98
N SER A 67 -0.97 5.82 -9.90
CA SER A 67 -1.33 5.79 -11.32
C SER A 67 -2.66 5.09 -11.55
N ALA A 68 -3.23 5.25 -12.76
CA ALA A 68 -4.51 4.67 -13.10
C ALA A 68 -4.47 3.13 -13.20
N LEU A 69 -3.33 2.48 -12.90
CA LEU A 69 -3.26 1.04 -12.66
C LEU A 69 -4.19 0.69 -11.49
N SER A 70 -3.82 1.00 -10.26
CA SER A 70 -4.61 0.53 -9.10
C SER A 70 -6.01 1.17 -9.02
N ILE A 71 -6.16 2.44 -9.42
CA ILE A 71 -7.45 3.17 -9.39
C ILE A 71 -8.37 2.74 -10.54
N GLY A 72 -7.79 2.51 -11.73
CA GLY A 72 -8.53 2.03 -12.90
C GLY A 72 -8.94 0.57 -12.81
N PHE A 73 -8.42 -0.21 -11.86
CA PHE A 73 -8.75 -1.63 -11.77
C PHE A 73 -10.23 -1.91 -11.43
N LEU A 74 -10.84 -1.09 -10.57
CA LEU A 74 -12.23 -1.26 -10.12
C LEU A 74 -13.23 -1.43 -11.29
N PRO A 75 -13.34 -0.50 -12.25
CA PRO A 75 -14.29 -0.64 -13.37
C PRO A 75 -14.00 -1.83 -14.29
N PHE A 76 -12.72 -2.20 -14.49
CA PHE A 76 -12.35 -3.39 -15.26
C PHE A 76 -12.78 -4.67 -14.53
N TYR A 77 -12.56 -4.73 -13.23
CA TYR A 77 -12.95 -5.85 -12.39
C TYR A 77 -14.46 -6.03 -12.37
N THR A 78 -15.22 -4.96 -12.11
CA THR A 78 -16.69 -4.98 -12.12
C THR A 78 -17.23 -5.43 -13.48
N ARG A 79 -16.63 -4.97 -14.59
CA ARG A 79 -17.02 -5.41 -15.93
C ARG A 79 -16.74 -6.90 -16.16
N ALA A 80 -15.58 -7.39 -15.74
CA ALA A 80 -15.23 -8.81 -15.85
C ALA A 80 -16.17 -9.69 -15.03
N LEU A 81 -16.51 -9.25 -13.81
CA LEU A 81 -17.46 -9.93 -12.92
C LEU A 81 -18.86 -9.98 -13.53
N ASN A 82 -19.37 -8.85 -14.03
CA ASN A 82 -20.74 -8.76 -14.56
C ASN A 82 -20.93 -9.50 -15.90
N ARG A 83 -19.90 -9.53 -16.77
CA ARG A 83 -20.01 -10.14 -18.11
C ARG A 83 -19.53 -11.58 -18.18
N GLY A 84 -18.46 -11.91 -17.45
CA GLY A 84 -17.78 -13.21 -17.52
C GLY A 84 -17.88 -14.02 -16.24
N GLY A 85 -18.60 -13.53 -15.23
CA GLY A 85 -18.78 -14.18 -13.94
C GLY A 85 -17.51 -14.28 -13.10
N GLU A 86 -17.59 -15.06 -12.02
CA GLU A 86 -16.51 -15.22 -11.05
C GLU A 86 -15.22 -15.76 -11.66
N ALA A 87 -15.32 -16.69 -12.63
CA ALA A 87 -14.14 -17.27 -13.28
C ALA A 87 -13.34 -16.24 -14.09
N ALA A 88 -14.03 -15.33 -14.80
CA ALA A 88 -13.37 -14.25 -15.54
C ALA A 88 -12.76 -13.22 -14.59
N ALA A 89 -13.48 -12.83 -13.54
CA ALA A 89 -12.99 -11.90 -12.54
C ALA A 89 -11.76 -12.45 -11.79
N ALA A 90 -11.79 -13.71 -11.37
CA ALA A 90 -10.66 -14.37 -10.72
C ALA A 90 -9.43 -14.47 -11.62
N ARG A 91 -9.62 -14.78 -12.92
CA ARG A 91 -8.52 -14.81 -13.91
C ARG A 91 -7.92 -13.43 -14.12
N LEU A 92 -8.75 -12.39 -14.22
CA LEU A 92 -8.29 -11.00 -14.35
C LEU A 92 -7.47 -10.60 -13.13
N LEU A 93 -8.00 -10.82 -11.91
CA LEU A 93 -7.28 -10.53 -10.67
C LEU A 93 -5.93 -11.24 -10.62
N GLY A 94 -5.91 -12.54 -10.91
CA GLY A 94 -4.68 -13.32 -10.94
C GLY A 94 -3.64 -12.81 -11.93
N THR A 95 -4.10 -12.37 -13.11
CA THR A 95 -3.26 -11.80 -14.16
C THR A 95 -2.69 -10.43 -13.77
N ILE A 96 -3.52 -9.56 -13.17
CA ILE A 96 -3.05 -8.25 -12.70
C ILE A 96 -2.08 -8.42 -11.53
N LEU A 97 -2.43 -9.19 -10.50
CA LEU A 97 -1.55 -9.41 -9.35
C LEU A 97 -0.23 -10.07 -9.75
N GLY A 98 -0.25 -11.02 -10.68
CA GLY A 98 0.97 -11.68 -11.18
C GLY A 98 1.90 -10.72 -11.91
N ASN A 99 1.40 -10.04 -12.94
CA ASN A 99 2.23 -9.15 -13.77
C ASN A 99 2.63 -7.87 -13.03
N LEU A 100 1.70 -7.21 -12.33
CA LEU A 100 1.99 -6.01 -11.56
C LEU A 100 2.88 -6.33 -10.35
N GLY A 101 2.66 -7.50 -9.72
CA GLY A 101 3.53 -8.02 -8.66
C GLY A 101 4.96 -8.22 -9.13
N LEU A 102 5.16 -8.85 -10.28
CA LEU A 102 6.50 -9.00 -10.86
C LEU A 102 7.13 -7.63 -11.16
N LEU A 103 6.36 -6.72 -11.78
CA LEU A 103 6.83 -5.37 -12.11
C LEU A 103 7.29 -4.61 -10.85
N VAL A 104 6.46 -4.54 -9.80
CA VAL A 104 6.81 -3.83 -8.57
C VAL A 104 7.99 -4.49 -7.85
N VAL A 105 8.09 -5.83 -7.84
CA VAL A 105 9.24 -6.53 -7.26
C VAL A 105 10.54 -6.17 -7.99
N VAL A 106 10.53 -6.16 -9.32
CA VAL A 106 11.71 -5.80 -10.13
C VAL A 106 12.10 -4.35 -9.89
N LEU A 107 11.15 -3.42 -9.95
CA LEU A 107 11.42 -1.99 -9.74
C LEU A 107 11.93 -1.69 -8.32
N THR A 108 11.31 -2.30 -7.31
CA THR A 108 11.76 -2.24 -5.92
C THR A 108 13.19 -2.78 -5.80
N GLY A 109 13.51 -3.92 -6.41
CA GLY A 109 14.86 -4.51 -6.38
C GLY A 109 15.92 -3.61 -7.02
N VAL A 110 15.61 -3.01 -8.17
CA VAL A 110 16.50 -2.06 -8.85
C VAL A 110 16.73 -0.81 -8.00
N MET A 111 15.67 -0.21 -7.45
CA MET A 111 15.80 0.96 -6.57
C MET A 111 16.52 0.64 -5.27
N TRP A 112 16.32 -0.54 -4.71
CA TRP A 112 17.00 -1.00 -3.49
C TRP A 112 18.50 -1.13 -3.71
N TRP A 113 18.89 -1.70 -4.86
CA TRP A 113 20.29 -1.81 -5.27
C TRP A 113 20.91 -0.41 -5.50
N GLN A 114 20.18 0.47 -6.17
CA GLN A 114 20.63 1.84 -6.48
C GLN A 114 20.40 2.85 -5.35
N ALA A 115 19.93 2.43 -4.18
CA ALA A 115 19.50 3.33 -3.11
C ALA A 115 20.59 4.35 -2.72
N ASP A 116 21.86 3.93 -2.64
CA ASP A 116 22.97 4.85 -2.36
C ASP A 116 23.07 5.99 -3.39
N ARG A 117 23.05 5.65 -4.68
CA ARG A 117 23.17 6.64 -5.75
C ARG A 117 21.94 7.55 -5.81
N LEU A 118 20.76 6.98 -5.63
CA LEU A 118 19.50 7.72 -5.67
C LEU A 118 19.37 8.69 -4.49
N VAL A 119 19.75 8.26 -3.28
CA VAL A 119 19.78 9.16 -2.11
C VAL A 119 20.81 10.27 -2.31
N ARG A 120 22.00 9.95 -2.83
CA ARG A 120 23.05 10.95 -3.10
C ARG A 120 22.59 11.99 -4.13
N LEU A 121 21.87 11.56 -5.16
CA LEU A 121 21.32 12.45 -6.18
C LEU A 121 20.19 13.33 -5.63
N GLN A 122 19.32 12.75 -4.81
CA GLN A 122 18.15 13.44 -4.27
C GLN A 122 18.50 14.40 -3.13
N PHE A 123 19.49 14.05 -2.31
CA PHE A 123 19.90 14.78 -1.12
C PHE A 123 21.43 15.01 -1.11
N PRO A 124 21.99 15.74 -2.09
CA PRO A 124 23.44 15.97 -2.19
C PRO A 124 24.02 16.72 -0.99
N GLN A 125 23.19 17.45 -0.24
CA GLN A 125 23.56 18.22 0.95
C GLN A 125 23.68 17.40 2.24
N PHE A 126 23.32 16.11 2.24
CA PHE A 126 23.38 15.30 3.45
C PHE A 126 24.82 15.02 3.89
N SER A 127 25.06 15.09 5.20
CA SER A 127 26.32 14.61 5.79
C SER A 127 26.49 13.10 5.52
N PRO A 128 27.71 12.55 5.58
CA PRO A 128 27.94 11.13 5.40
C PRO A 128 27.08 10.24 6.31
N GLU A 129 26.84 10.66 7.56
CA GLU A 129 26.03 9.97 8.55
C GLU A 129 24.54 9.99 8.18
N ALA A 130 24.02 11.17 7.81
CA ALA A 130 22.62 11.32 7.38
C ALA A 130 22.35 10.53 6.09
N HIS A 131 23.27 10.62 5.12
CA HIS A 131 23.21 9.85 3.88
C HIS A 131 23.16 8.34 4.14
N GLY A 132 24.10 7.82 4.94
CA GLY A 132 24.15 6.40 5.28
C GLY A 132 22.87 5.90 5.94
N LEU A 133 22.36 6.65 6.93
CA LEU A 133 21.12 6.31 7.63
C LEU A 133 19.91 6.34 6.69
N THR A 134 19.79 7.37 5.83
CA THR A 134 18.70 7.46 4.85
C THR A 134 18.73 6.28 3.88
N VAL A 135 19.90 5.88 3.39
CA VAL A 135 20.03 4.70 2.50
C VAL A 135 19.54 3.43 3.19
N GLU A 136 19.90 3.21 4.46
CA GLU A 136 19.42 2.06 5.22
C GLU A 136 17.90 2.07 5.40
N ILE A 137 17.31 3.22 5.73
CA ILE A 137 15.87 3.36 5.92
C ILE A 137 15.13 3.18 4.60
N VAL A 138 15.60 3.79 3.49
CA VAL A 138 15.05 3.60 2.15
C VAL A 138 14.98 2.10 1.80
N ARG A 139 16.07 1.37 2.08
CA ARG A 139 16.16 -0.07 1.82
C ARG A 139 15.14 -0.89 2.63
N ILE A 140 14.80 -0.45 3.84
CA ILE A 140 13.75 -1.07 4.67
C ILE A 140 12.35 -0.72 4.13
N LEU A 141 12.14 0.52 3.69
CA LEU A 141 10.83 1.02 3.27
C LEU A 141 10.44 0.57 1.85
N LEU A 142 11.39 0.43 0.94
CA LEU A 142 11.12 0.10 -0.47
C LEU A 142 10.25 -1.17 -0.65
N PRO A 143 10.51 -2.30 0.05
CA PRO A 143 9.65 -3.48 -0.05
C PRO A 143 8.19 -3.25 0.37
N ALA A 144 7.89 -2.24 1.20
CA ALA A 144 6.52 -1.90 1.57
C ALA A 144 5.66 -1.50 0.35
N GLN A 145 6.28 -0.98 -0.72
CA GLN A 145 5.57 -0.60 -1.94
C GLN A 145 4.92 -1.79 -2.65
N ILE A 146 5.49 -2.99 -2.52
CA ILE A 146 4.87 -4.23 -3.03
C ILE A 146 3.51 -4.43 -2.35
N ALA A 147 3.46 -4.26 -1.02
CA ALA A 147 2.24 -4.41 -0.24
C ALA A 147 1.21 -3.33 -0.59
N PHE A 148 1.62 -2.08 -0.78
CA PHE A 148 0.70 -1.00 -1.17
C PHE A 148 0.11 -1.19 -2.57
N VAL A 149 0.93 -1.55 -3.56
CA VAL A 149 0.48 -1.74 -4.95
C VAL A 149 -0.47 -2.93 -5.05
N LEU A 150 -0.07 -4.10 -4.54
CA LEU A 150 -0.92 -5.30 -4.58
C LEU A 150 -2.16 -5.16 -3.68
N GLY A 151 -1.99 -4.53 -2.52
CA GLY A 151 -3.08 -4.18 -1.61
C GLY A 151 -4.11 -3.26 -2.24
N GLY A 152 -3.68 -2.31 -3.08
CA GLY A 152 -4.55 -1.43 -3.86
C GLY A 152 -5.47 -2.20 -4.80
N VAL A 153 -4.91 -3.16 -5.55
CA VAL A 153 -5.66 -4.04 -6.46
C VAL A 153 -6.67 -4.89 -5.68
N LEU A 154 -6.25 -5.51 -4.57
CA LEU A 154 -7.13 -6.30 -3.71
C LEU A 154 -8.26 -5.46 -3.12
N LYS A 155 -7.95 -4.26 -2.63
CA LYS A 155 -8.94 -3.30 -2.12
C LYS A 155 -9.98 -2.96 -3.19
N ALA A 156 -9.56 -2.69 -4.42
CA ALA A 156 -10.47 -2.44 -5.53
C ALA A 156 -11.38 -3.64 -5.84
N THR A 157 -10.87 -4.87 -5.75
CA THR A 157 -11.71 -6.10 -5.81
C THR A 157 -12.75 -6.14 -4.69
N LEU A 158 -12.37 -5.83 -3.46
CA LEU A 158 -13.31 -5.81 -2.33
C LEU A 158 -14.39 -4.74 -2.50
N PHE A 159 -14.02 -3.55 -2.99
CA PHE A 159 -14.97 -2.47 -3.28
C PHE A 159 -15.96 -2.86 -4.38
N ALA A 160 -15.51 -3.55 -5.43
CA ALA A 160 -16.40 -4.07 -6.47
C ALA A 160 -17.48 -5.02 -5.92
N ARG A 161 -17.20 -5.67 -4.79
CA ARG A 161 -18.11 -6.58 -4.07
C ARG A 161 -18.81 -5.93 -2.86
N GLY A 162 -18.71 -4.61 -2.69
CA GLY A 162 -19.32 -3.91 -1.56
C GLY A 162 -18.73 -4.25 -0.18
N ARG A 163 -17.50 -4.77 -0.12
CA ARG A 163 -16.79 -5.05 1.13
C ARG A 163 -15.77 -3.96 1.43
N PHE A 164 -15.98 -3.24 2.54
CA PHE A 164 -15.17 -2.08 2.91
C PHE A 164 -14.36 -2.29 4.21
N GLY A 165 -14.63 -3.36 4.96
CA GLY A 165 -14.05 -3.58 6.29
C GLY A 165 -12.53 -3.70 6.30
N ALA A 166 -11.96 -4.56 5.45
CA ALA A 166 -10.50 -4.71 5.37
C ALA A 166 -9.80 -3.40 4.97
N ALA A 167 -10.40 -2.63 4.05
CA ALA A 167 -9.90 -1.32 3.64
C ALA A 167 -9.95 -0.29 4.77
N ALA A 168 -10.99 -0.34 5.61
CA ALA A 168 -11.12 0.50 6.80
C ALA A 168 -10.11 0.13 7.91
N LEU A 169 -9.69 -1.13 8.01
CA LEU A 169 -8.71 -1.55 9.02
C LEU A 169 -7.27 -1.31 8.59
N ALA A 170 -6.97 -1.40 7.29
CA ALA A 170 -5.62 -1.28 6.76
C ALA A 170 -4.80 -0.08 7.28
N PRO A 171 -5.31 1.17 7.26
CA PRO A 171 -4.52 2.32 7.72
C PRO A 171 -4.37 2.36 9.25
N LEU A 172 -5.29 1.77 10.01
CA LEU A 172 -5.19 1.66 11.47
C LEU A 172 -4.08 0.67 11.85
N ILE A 173 -4.07 -0.51 11.23
CA ILE A 173 -3.03 -1.53 11.41
C ILE A 173 -1.65 -0.96 11.04
N TYR A 174 -1.57 -0.23 9.92
CA TYR A 174 -0.34 0.41 9.48
C TYR A 174 0.25 1.37 10.52
N ASN A 175 -0.59 2.27 11.06
CA ASN A 175 -0.14 3.22 12.07
C ASN A 175 0.25 2.53 13.38
N LEU A 176 -0.55 1.57 13.86
CA LEU A 176 -0.25 0.82 15.08
C LEU A 176 1.05 0.03 14.95
N ALA A 177 1.27 -0.67 13.83
CA ALA A 177 2.51 -1.40 13.59
C ALA A 177 3.72 -0.47 13.53
N THR A 178 3.57 0.74 12.96
CA THR A 178 4.64 1.74 12.95
C THR A 178 5.00 2.22 14.35
N ILE A 179 3.98 2.52 15.17
CA ILE A 179 4.16 2.91 16.57
C ILE A 179 4.83 1.79 17.36
N LEU A 180 4.33 0.56 17.25
CA LEU A 180 4.88 -0.61 17.95
C LEU A 180 6.32 -0.89 17.52
N GLY A 181 6.61 -0.82 16.22
CA GLY A 181 7.98 -0.97 15.69
C GLY A 181 8.91 0.09 16.26
N GLY A 182 8.49 1.34 16.31
CA GLY A 182 9.21 2.42 16.98
C GLY A 182 9.46 2.10 18.45
N VAL A 183 8.42 1.97 19.25
CA VAL A 183 8.54 1.76 20.70
C VAL A 183 9.39 0.53 21.07
N LEU A 184 9.20 -0.59 20.37
CA LEU A 184 9.87 -1.85 20.71
C LEU A 184 11.30 -1.96 20.18
N LEU A 185 11.59 -1.37 19.03
CA LEU A 185 12.88 -1.54 18.35
C LEU A 185 13.80 -0.31 18.48
N TYR A 186 13.29 0.85 18.86
CA TYR A 186 14.08 2.08 19.01
C TYR A 186 15.32 1.91 19.91
N PRO A 187 15.27 1.21 21.07
CA PRO A 187 16.45 1.04 21.91
C PRO A 187 17.63 0.33 21.24
N ARG A 188 17.38 -0.47 20.19
CA ARG A 188 18.41 -1.24 19.47
C ARG A 188 18.73 -0.67 18.10
N LEU A 189 17.73 -0.09 17.42
CA LEU A 189 17.81 0.29 16.01
C LEU A 189 17.61 1.79 15.77
N GLY A 190 17.33 2.58 16.82
CA GLY A 190 16.98 3.99 16.72
C GLY A 190 15.76 4.20 15.82
N VAL A 191 15.78 5.26 15.02
CA VAL A 191 14.69 5.61 14.08
C VAL A 191 14.37 4.50 13.07
N LYS A 192 15.31 3.58 12.79
CA LYS A 192 15.05 2.41 11.93
C LYS A 192 13.98 1.48 12.52
N GLY A 193 13.75 1.50 13.83
CA GLY A 193 12.65 0.76 14.47
C GLY A 193 11.29 1.14 13.91
N PHE A 194 11.05 2.44 13.68
CA PHE A 194 9.84 2.92 13.04
C PHE A 194 9.75 2.46 11.59
N ALA A 195 10.86 2.44 10.85
CA ALA A 195 10.90 1.96 9.46
C ALA A 195 10.53 0.47 9.34
N TRP A 196 11.01 -0.37 10.26
CA TRP A 196 10.59 -1.78 10.33
C TRP A 196 9.11 -1.92 10.70
N GLY A 197 8.60 -1.05 11.58
CA GLY A 197 7.18 -0.96 11.89
C GLY A 197 6.32 -0.58 10.68
N VAL A 198 6.80 0.35 9.85
CA VAL A 198 6.18 0.71 8.56
C VAL A 198 6.12 -0.49 7.62
N LEU A 199 7.25 -1.19 7.45
CA LEU A 199 7.33 -2.36 6.57
C LEU A 199 6.35 -3.45 7.02
N ALA A 200 6.39 -3.83 8.30
CA ALA A 200 5.47 -4.81 8.86
C ALA A 200 4.01 -4.35 8.73
N GLY A 201 3.73 -3.09 9.06
CA GLY A 201 2.41 -2.48 8.95
C GLY A 201 1.84 -2.51 7.53
N ALA A 202 2.67 -2.25 6.52
CA ALA A 202 2.27 -2.28 5.12
C ALA A 202 1.85 -3.69 4.67
N PHE A 203 2.62 -4.72 5.07
CA PHE A 203 2.27 -6.10 4.76
C PHE A 203 1.04 -6.59 5.55
N LEU A 204 0.88 -6.19 6.81
CA LEU A 204 -0.24 -6.64 7.65
C LEU A 204 -1.57 -5.94 7.30
N GLY A 205 -1.55 -4.62 7.15
CA GLY A 205 -2.75 -3.83 6.93
C GLY A 205 -3.12 -3.76 5.44
N PRO A 206 -2.42 -2.93 4.64
CA PRO A 206 -2.69 -2.76 3.22
C PRO A 206 -2.70 -4.02 2.37
N PHE A 207 -1.90 -5.05 2.68
CA PHE A 207 -1.84 -6.27 1.87
C PHE A 207 -2.57 -7.47 2.49
N LEU A 208 -2.18 -7.93 3.67
CA LEU A 208 -2.67 -9.18 4.26
C LEU A 208 -4.16 -9.09 4.61
N ALA A 209 -4.62 -8.01 5.22
CA ALA A 209 -6.03 -7.86 5.58
C ALA A 209 -6.97 -7.98 4.36
N PRO A 210 -6.79 -7.22 3.26
CA PRO A 210 -7.64 -7.39 2.08
C PRO A 210 -7.38 -8.70 1.33
N PHE A 211 -6.16 -9.25 1.38
CA PHE A 211 -5.87 -10.56 0.79
C PHE A 211 -6.68 -11.68 1.46
N LEU A 212 -6.72 -11.70 2.79
CA LEU A 212 -7.49 -12.69 3.55
C LEU A 212 -9.00 -12.58 3.29
N ASP A 213 -9.53 -11.36 3.18
CA ASP A 213 -10.94 -11.16 2.84
C ASP A 213 -11.23 -11.60 1.39
N ALA A 214 -10.37 -11.24 0.44
CA ALA A 214 -10.52 -11.63 -0.97
C ALA A 214 -10.45 -13.15 -1.18
N ARG A 215 -9.65 -13.88 -0.39
CA ARG A 215 -9.57 -15.36 -0.46
C ARG A 215 -10.87 -16.07 -0.09
N ARG A 216 -11.81 -15.40 0.58
CA ARG A 216 -13.14 -15.96 0.88
C ARG A 216 -13.95 -16.22 -0.40
N ASP A 217 -13.62 -15.55 -1.49
CA ASP A 217 -14.26 -15.73 -2.81
C ASP A 217 -13.68 -16.92 -3.59
N GLY A 218 -12.58 -17.52 -3.10
CA GLY A 218 -11.87 -18.62 -3.75
C GLY A 218 -10.35 -18.41 -3.81
N PRO A 219 -9.60 -19.39 -4.33
CA PRO A 219 -8.14 -19.32 -4.40
C PRO A 219 -7.68 -18.27 -5.42
N ILE A 220 -6.89 -17.30 -4.94
CA ILE A 220 -6.19 -16.34 -5.79
C ILE A 220 -4.97 -17.04 -6.40
N ARG A 221 -4.99 -17.27 -7.72
CA ARG A 221 -3.86 -17.82 -8.47
C ARG A 221 -3.15 -16.69 -9.20
N LEU A 222 -1.87 -16.49 -8.89
CA LEU A 222 -1.04 -15.53 -9.63
C LEU A 222 -0.76 -16.08 -11.03
N LEU A 223 -1.04 -15.29 -12.05
CA LEU A 223 -0.84 -15.65 -13.44
C LEU A 223 0.16 -14.68 -14.06
N LEU A 224 1.34 -15.18 -14.41
CA LEU A 224 2.32 -14.44 -15.19
C LEU A 224 1.96 -14.53 -16.67
N ALA A 225 1.39 -13.46 -17.20
CA ALA A 225 0.97 -13.38 -18.58
C ALA A 225 1.18 -11.95 -19.10
N PRO A 226 2.44 -11.52 -19.33
CA PRO A 226 2.77 -10.13 -19.63
C PRO A 226 2.24 -9.66 -21.00
N ARG A 227 1.93 -10.60 -21.91
CA ARG A 227 1.31 -10.33 -23.22
C ARG A 227 -0.22 -10.47 -23.20
N ASN A 228 -0.84 -10.63 -22.03
CA ASN A 228 -2.29 -10.77 -21.94
C ASN A 228 -2.99 -9.48 -22.39
N ARG A 229 -3.99 -9.59 -23.28
CA ARG A 229 -4.72 -8.45 -23.82
C ARG A 229 -5.43 -7.63 -22.75
N ASP A 230 -5.92 -8.25 -21.69
CA ASP A 230 -6.59 -7.56 -20.60
C ASP A 230 -5.60 -6.75 -19.75
N PHE A 231 -4.39 -7.30 -19.53
CA PHE A 231 -3.30 -6.57 -18.87
C PHE A 231 -2.80 -5.39 -19.70
N LEU A 232 -2.64 -5.58 -21.01
CA LEU A 232 -2.22 -4.49 -21.91
C LEU A 232 -3.29 -3.40 -22.05
N ARG A 233 -4.57 -3.77 -22.09
CA ARG A 233 -5.70 -2.81 -22.10
C ARG A 233 -5.79 -2.04 -20.78
N TYR A 234 -5.52 -2.71 -19.67
CA TYR A 234 -5.45 -2.07 -18.37
C TYR A 234 -4.28 -1.07 -18.31
N LEU A 235 -3.09 -1.45 -18.79
CA LEU A 235 -1.94 -0.54 -18.91
C LEU A 235 -2.19 0.65 -19.85
N ALA A 236 -2.94 0.47 -20.94
CA ALA A 236 -3.18 1.54 -21.92
C ALA A 236 -4.16 2.62 -21.43
N VAL A 237 -4.93 2.34 -20.37
CA VAL A 237 -5.87 3.28 -19.75
C VAL A 237 -5.31 3.82 -18.42
N ALA A 238 -4.15 3.31 -18.02
CA ALA A 238 -3.48 3.58 -16.75
C ALA A 238 -2.33 4.60 -16.88
#